data_AF-A0A9D7N8U7-F1
#
_entry.id   AF-A0A9D7N8U7-F1
#
_cell.length_a   1.000
_cell.length_b   1.000
_cell.length_c   1.000
_cell.angle_alpha   90.00
_cell.angle_beta   90.00
_cell.angle_gamma   90.00
#
_symmetry.space_group_name_H-M   'P 1'
#
loop_
_entity.id
_entity.type
_entity.pdbx_description
1 polymer ?
#
loop_
_entity_poly.entity_id
_entity_poly.type
_entity_poly.pdbx_seq_one_letter_code
_entity_poly.pdbx_strand_id
1 'polypeptide(L)' 'MVFAFPLALDGVARPLRASHRLVNANHGVWEATAVVMPLAAAMLVGGFLGRGFVRSWCLGCLAVLLWYESARATERAA' A
#
# COMPACT_ATOMS: atom_id res chain seq x y z
N MET A 1 -2.73 7.85 1.10
CA MET A 1 -1.56 8.14 0.24
C MET A 1 -0.81 6.89 -0.22
N VAL A 2 -1.11 5.70 0.34
CA VAL A 2 -0.33 4.47 0.11
C VAL A 2 -0.34 4.01 -1.36
N PHE A 3 -1.35 4.39 -2.14
CA PHE A 3 -1.49 4.04 -3.56
C PHE A 3 -1.13 5.18 -4.53
N ALA A 4 -0.53 6.26 -4.04
CA ALA A 4 -0.21 7.41 -4.88
C ALA A 4 0.74 7.05 -6.03
N PHE A 5 1.77 6.25 -5.73
CA PHE A 5 2.75 5.81 -6.71
C PHE A 5 2.14 4.92 -7.82
N PRO A 6 1.42 3.82 -7.51
CA PRO A 6 0.81 3.00 -8.55
C PRO A 6 -0.27 3.76 -9.35
N LEU A 7 -1.05 4.65 -8.72
CA LEU A 7 -2.02 5.49 -9.45
C LEU A 7 -1.35 6.52 -10.36
N ALA A 8 -0.16 7.00 -10.01
CA ALA A 8 0.63 7.86 -10.89
C ALA A 8 1.20 7.07 -12.08
N LEU A 9 1.62 5.82 -11.88
CA LEU A 9 2.01 4.91 -12.97
C LEU A 9 0.84 4.62 -13.92
N ASP A 10 -0.38 4.49 -13.39
CA ASP A 10 -1.61 4.33 -14.18
C ASP A 10 -2.05 5.62 -14.91
N GLY A 11 -1.26 6.70 -14.83
CA GLY A 11 -1.53 7.96 -15.55
C GLY A 11 -2.65 8.80 -14.96
N VAL A 12 -3.09 8.53 -13.72
CA VAL A 12 -4.17 9.28 -13.08
C VAL A 12 -3.73 10.71 -12.77
N ALA A 13 -4.45 11.70 -13.29
CA ALA A 13 -4.09 13.12 -13.17
C ALA A 13 -4.00 13.66 -11.72
N ARG A 14 -4.69 13.04 -10.76
CA ARG A 14 -4.69 13.44 -9.34
C ARG A 14 -4.49 12.22 -8.42
N PRO A 15 -3.30 11.60 -8.42
CA PRO A 15 -3.08 10.28 -7.84
C PRO A 15 -3.26 10.27 -6.32
N LEU A 16 -2.96 11.39 -5.65
CA LEU A 16 -3.14 11.55 -4.21
C LEU A 16 -4.62 11.51 -3.79
N ARG A 17 -5.48 12.27 -4.48
CA ARG A 17 -6.92 12.30 -4.19
C ARG A 17 -7.59 11.00 -4.60
N ALA A 18 -7.17 10.41 -5.71
CA ALA A 18 -7.64 9.10 -6.14
C ALA A 18 -7.26 8.02 -5.12
N SER A 19 -6.03 8.01 -4.60
CA SER A 19 -5.61 7.08 -3.54
C SER A 19 -6.48 7.20 -2.29
N HIS A 20 -6.76 8.42 -1.85
CA HIS A 20 -7.59 8.63 -0.66
C HIS A 20 -9.03 8.14 -0.87
N ARG A 21 -9.60 8.36 -2.06
CA ARG A 21 -10.92 7.87 -2.43
C ARG A 21 -10.96 6.35 -2.50
N LEU A 22 -9.94 5.73 -3.13
CA LEU A 22 -9.85 4.29 -3.31
C LEU A 22 -9.75 3.55 -1.97
N VAL A 23 -8.93 4.09 -1.05
CA VAL A 23 -8.84 3.58 0.33
C VAL A 23 -10.20 3.70 0.99
N ASN A 24 -10.77 4.91 1.12
CA ASN A 24 -12.05 5.10 1.80
C ASN A 24 -13.23 4.29 1.21
N ALA A 25 -13.22 4.02 -0.09
CA ALA A 25 -14.30 3.30 -0.76
C ALA A 25 -14.24 1.78 -0.53
N ASN A 26 -13.05 1.20 -0.38
CA ASN A 26 -12.87 -0.26 -0.29
C ASN A 26 -12.57 -0.74 1.12
N HIS A 27 -11.85 0.07 1.92
CA HIS A 27 -11.36 -0.30 3.24
C HIS A 27 -11.32 0.96 4.11
N GLY A 28 -12.15 1.03 5.16
CA GLY A 28 -12.12 2.16 6.09
C GLY A 28 -10.68 2.45 6.54
N VAL A 29 -10.36 3.73 6.80
CA VAL A 29 -8.98 4.19 7.13
C VAL A 29 -8.31 3.31 8.22
N TRP A 30 -9.08 2.69 9.10
CA TRP A 30 -8.57 1.77 10.11
C TRP A 30 -8.04 0.44 9.57
N GLU A 31 -8.71 -0.20 8.62
CA GLU A 31 -8.21 -1.44 7.98
C GLU A 31 -6.93 -1.16 7.20
N ALA A 32 -6.91 -0.06 6.46
CA ALA A 32 -5.72 0.41 5.76
C ALA A 32 -4.53 0.59 6.72
N THR A 33 -4.77 1.18 7.88
CA THR A 33 -3.73 1.39 8.90
C THR A 33 -3.32 0.08 9.57
N ALA A 34 -4.27 -0.84 9.80
CA ALA A 34 -3.99 -2.16 10.37
C ALA A 34 -3.15 -3.05 9.43
N VAL A 35 -3.19 -2.84 8.11
CA VAL A 35 -2.34 -3.54 7.13
C VAL A 35 -0.99 -2.85 6.97
N VAL A 36 -0.97 -1.53 6.89
CA VAL A 36 0.26 -0.75 6.64
C VAL A 36 1.16 -0.68 7.87
N MET A 37 0.60 -0.59 9.07
CA MET A 37 1.37 -0.48 10.32
C MET A 37 2.26 -1.72 10.59
N PRO A 38 1.79 -2.98 10.48
CA PRO A 38 2.67 -4.15 10.64
C PRO A 38 3.69 -4.28 9.50
N LEU A 39 3.37 -3.81 8.30
CA LEU A 39 4.32 -3.72 7.19
C LEU A 39 5.45 -2.74 7.49
N ALA A 40 5.09 -1.54 7.97
CA ALA A 40 6.05 -0.51 8.38
C ALA A 40 6.88 -0.98 9.58
N ALA A 41 6.25 -1.66 10.55
CA ALA A 41 6.93 -2.29 11.66
C ALA A 41 7.92 -3.37 11.18
N ALA A 42 7.53 -4.22 10.23
CA ALA A 42 8.42 -5.22 9.64
C ALA A 42 9.56 -4.61 8.82
N MET A 43 9.33 -3.48 8.14
CA MET A 43 10.39 -2.72 7.46
C MET A 43 11.42 -2.16 8.46
N LEU A 44 10.95 -1.55 9.55
CA LEU A 44 11.78 -0.96 10.60
C LEU A 44 12.52 -2.04 11.43
N VAL A 45 11.82 -3.08 11.84
CA VAL A 45 12.34 -4.16 12.70
C VAL A 45 13.18 -5.15 11.88
N GLY A 46 12.82 -5.43 10.62
CA GLY A 46 13.59 -6.31 9.72
C GLY A 46 14.98 -5.77 9.38
N GLY A 47 15.14 -4.44 9.33
CA GLY A 47 16.45 -3.79 9.26
C GLY A 47 17.26 -3.95 10.55
N PHE A 48 16.59 -3.88 11.71
CA PHE A 48 17.20 -3.97 13.03
C PHE A 48 17.66 -5.40 13.40
N LEU A 49 16.99 -6.44 12.92
CA LEU A 49 17.37 -7.85 13.13
C LEU A 49 18.44 -8.39 12.16
N GLY A 50 19.07 -7.54 11.33
CA GLY A 50 20.13 -7.96 10.42
C GLY A 50 19.66 -8.85 9.26
N ARG A 51 18.35 -8.95 8.99
CA ARG A 51 17.78 -9.76 7.89
C ARG A 51 17.80 -9.05 6.52
N GLY A 52 18.52 -7.93 6.44
CA GLY A 52 18.70 -7.10 5.25
C GLY A 52 17.61 -6.03 5.12
N PHE A 53 17.97 -4.78 5.41
CA PHE A 53 17.10 -3.60 5.31
C PHE A 53 16.44 -3.48 3.93
N VAL A 54 17.23 -3.62 2.86
CA VAL A 54 16.73 -3.55 1.47
C VAL A 54 15.69 -4.64 1.20
N ARG A 55 15.87 -5.85 1.75
CA ARG A 55 14.95 -6.97 1.54
C ARG A 55 13.61 -6.75 2.24
N SER A 56 13.61 -6.26 3.49
CA SER A 56 12.36 -5.90 4.18
C SER A 56 11.67 -4.73 3.47
N TRP A 57 12.45 -3.81 2.90
CA TRP A 57 11.93 -2.70 2.12
C TRP A 57 11.27 -3.17 0.82
N CYS A 58 11.92 -4.02 0.03
CA CYS A 58 11.32 -4.59 -1.18
C CYS A 58 10.05 -5.39 -0.88
N LEU A 59 10.02 -6.17 0.21
CA LEU A 59 8.84 -6.92 0.62
C LEU A 59 7.69 -6.01 1.03
N GLY A 60 7.96 -4.91 1.75
CA GLY A 60 6.90 -3.94 2.07
C GLY A 60 6.41 -3.19 0.84
N CYS A 61 7.28 -2.82 -0.10
CA CYS A 61 6.85 -2.27 -1.39
C CYS A 61 5.97 -3.25 -2.17
N LEU A 62 6.34 -4.53 -2.23
CA LEU A 62 5.57 -5.58 -2.91
C LEU A 62 4.20 -5.78 -2.26
N ALA A 63 4.12 -5.82 -0.93
CA ALA A 63 2.85 -5.99 -0.23
C ALA A 63 1.91 -4.79 -0.41
N VAL A 64 2.43 -3.56 -0.55
CA VAL A 64 1.61 -2.40 -0.93
C VAL A 64 1.03 -2.55 -2.35
N LEU A 65 1.82 -3.08 -3.30
CA LEU A 65 1.35 -3.33 -4.67
C LEU A 65 0.27 -4.42 -4.72
N LEU A 66 0.45 -5.52 -3.99
CA LEU A 66 -0.55 -6.58 -3.88
C LEU A 66 -1.86 -6.06 -3.28
N TRP A 67 -1.77 -5.20 -2.28
CA TRP A 67 -2.95 -4.57 -1.69
C TRP A 67 -3.64 -3.60 -2.65
N TYR A 68 -2.88 -2.86 -3.47
CA TYR A 68 -3.43 -2.03 -4.54
C TYR A 68 -4.20 -2.86 -5.58
N GLU A 69 -3.63 -3.97 -6.03
CA GLU A 69 -4.30 -4.87 -6.98
C GLU A 69 -5.61 -5.41 -6.42
N SER A 70 -5.62 -5.87 -5.16
CA SER A 70 -6.85 -6.33 -4.50
C SER A 70 -7.91 -5.23 -4.43
N ALA A 71 -7.52 -3.99 -4.06
CA ALA A 71 -8.46 -2.87 -4.01
C ALA A 71 -9.05 -2.53 -5.40
N ARG A 72 -8.24 -2.65 -6.46
CA ARG A 72 -8.68 -2.44 -7.84
C ARG A 72 -9.55 -3.59 -8.35
N ALA A 73 -9.31 -4.82 -7.92
CA ALA A 73 -10.16 -5.96 -8.24
C ALA A 73 -11.56 -5.79 -7.63
N THR A 74 -11.66 -5.34 -6.39
CA THR A 74 -12.93 -5.01 -5.73
C THR A 74 -13.66 -3.87 -6.45
N GLU A 75 -12.96 -2.79 -6.80
CA GLU A 75 -13.55 -1.68 -7.56
C GLU A 75 -14.08 -2.10 -8.94
N ARG A 76 -13.40 -3.03 -9.63
CA ARG A 76 -13.86 -3.56 -10.93
C ARG A 76 -15.06 -4.51 -10.83
N ALA A 77 -15.28 -5.10 -9.65
CA ALA A 77 -16.37 -6.03 -9.40
C ALA A 77 -17.66 -5.33 -8.90
N ALA A 78 -17.57 -4.06 -8.51
CA ALA A 78 -18.67 -3.20 -8.09
C ALA A 78 -19.23 -2.38 -9.25
#